data_AF-A0A939S1N4-F1
#
_entry.id   AF-A0A939S1N4-F1
#
_cell.length_a   1.000
_cell.length_b   1.000
_cell.length_c   1.000
_cell.angle_alpha   90.00
_cell.angle_beta   90.00
_cell.angle_gamma   90.00
#
_symmetry.space_group_name_H-M   'P 1'
#
loop_
_entity.id
_entity.type
_entity.pdbx_description
1 polymer ?
#
loop_
_entity_poly.entity_id
_entity_poly.type
_entity_poly.pdbx_seq_one_letter_code
_entity_poly.pdbx_strand_id
1 'polypeptide(L)'
;MKRATLISLSISLSIAVLAAGVAISAQDKYTVQVPNGLAFSEFRGYEDWPVIAISENGGKVAVIVGNAAMIDAYKQGVPDNGKPFPDGAKMAKIHWNPKKQEAYPGQPTVPGTQHDVDFMVKDSKRFADSGGWGWGAFEYDAASDAFRPATLADSPPQENDAKCGFACHTVVQNRDYVFTEYGKR
;
A
#
# COMPACT_ATOMS: atom_id res chain seq x y z
N MET A 1 79.26 -23.15 -11.20
CA MET A 1 78.42 -21.93 -11.19
C MET A 1 77.92 -21.64 -12.60
N LYS A 2 76.60 -21.56 -12.80
CA LYS A 2 75.80 -21.04 -13.95
C LYS A 2 74.54 -21.91 -14.08
N ARG A 3 73.54 -21.64 -13.21
CA ARG A 3 72.29 -20.87 -13.45
C ARG A 3 71.27 -21.64 -14.29
N ALA A 4 70.34 -22.28 -13.59
CA ALA A 4 69.10 -22.83 -14.13
C ALA A 4 68.12 -21.68 -14.43
N THR A 5 67.43 -21.76 -15.57
CA THR A 5 66.36 -20.84 -15.93
C THR A 5 65.06 -21.63 -15.92
N LEU A 6 64.24 -21.40 -14.88
CA LEU A 6 62.90 -21.95 -14.78
C LEU A 6 61.96 -21.07 -15.60
N ILE A 7 61.30 -21.67 -16.59
CA ILE A 7 60.22 -21.04 -17.37
C ILE A 7 58.94 -21.18 -16.54
N SER A 8 58.46 -20.08 -15.98
CA SER A 8 57.17 -20.02 -15.30
C SER A 8 56.05 -19.91 -16.33
N LEU A 9 55.28 -20.97 -16.51
CA LEU A 9 54.09 -20.98 -17.35
C LEU A 9 52.87 -20.57 -16.50
N SER A 10 52.46 -19.31 -16.62
CA SER A 10 51.28 -18.77 -15.94
C SER A 10 50.02 -19.22 -16.67
N ILE A 11 49.30 -20.21 -16.13
CA ILE A 11 47.98 -20.61 -16.64
C ILE A 11 46.95 -19.66 -16.00
N SER A 12 46.52 -18.64 -16.75
CA SER A 12 45.41 -17.78 -16.37
C SER A 12 44.08 -18.52 -16.62
N LEU A 13 43.47 -19.05 -15.56
CA LEU A 13 42.15 -19.67 -15.62
C LEU A 13 41.07 -18.57 -15.58
N SER A 14 40.58 -18.18 -16.76
CA SER A 14 39.46 -17.24 -16.88
C SER A 14 38.15 -17.95 -16.47
N ILE A 15 37.69 -17.70 -15.26
CA ILE A 15 36.35 -18.15 -14.81
C ILE A 15 35.32 -17.24 -15.47
N ALA A 16 34.68 -17.72 -16.53
CA ALA A 16 33.51 -17.07 -17.11
C ALA A 16 32.32 -17.27 -16.15
N VAL A 17 31.95 -16.22 -15.42
CA VAL A 17 30.74 -16.20 -14.59
C VAL A 17 29.54 -16.09 -15.53
N LEU A 18 28.88 -17.22 -15.79
CA LEU A 18 27.55 -17.24 -16.41
C LEU A 18 26.55 -16.66 -15.41
N ALA A 19 26.23 -15.37 -15.55
CA ALA A 19 25.09 -14.77 -14.90
C ALA A 19 23.81 -15.34 -15.53
N ALA A 20 23.31 -16.46 -14.98
CA ALA A 20 21.95 -16.89 -15.23
C ALA A 20 21.03 -15.81 -14.64
N GLY A 21 20.43 -14.99 -15.50
CA GLY A 21 19.44 -14.00 -15.10
C GLY A 21 18.27 -14.71 -14.45
N VAL A 22 18.18 -14.65 -13.13
CA VAL A 22 16.97 -15.04 -12.41
C VAL A 22 15.91 -14.02 -12.80
N ALA A 23 14.98 -14.41 -13.67
CA ALA A 23 13.80 -13.58 -13.91
C ALA A 23 13.08 -13.47 -12.56
N ILE A 24 13.12 -12.28 -11.96
CA ILE A 24 12.29 -11.97 -10.79
C ILE A 24 10.85 -12.07 -11.29
N SER A 25 10.17 -13.17 -10.95
CA SER A 25 8.74 -13.28 -11.19
C SER A 25 8.06 -12.24 -10.31
N ALA A 26 7.48 -11.21 -10.93
CA ALA A 26 6.65 -10.25 -10.21
C ALA A 26 5.57 -11.01 -9.43
N GLN A 27 5.38 -10.65 -8.17
CA GLN A 27 4.37 -11.28 -7.31
C GLN A 27 2.98 -10.95 -7.86
N ASP A 28 2.09 -11.94 -7.94
CA ASP A 28 0.66 -11.62 -8.04
C ASP A 28 0.18 -11.08 -6.70
N LYS A 29 0.14 -9.74 -6.56
CA LYS A 29 -0.30 -9.03 -5.35
C LYS A 29 -1.69 -9.48 -4.86
N TYR A 30 -2.53 -10.01 -5.74
CA TYR A 30 -3.87 -10.47 -5.37
C TYR A 30 -3.89 -11.80 -4.61
N THR A 31 -2.73 -12.45 -4.45
CA THR A 31 -2.56 -13.60 -3.57
C THR A 31 -2.20 -13.21 -2.13
N VAL A 32 -1.96 -11.91 -1.87
CA VAL A 32 -1.60 -11.37 -0.56
C VAL A 32 -2.85 -11.09 0.28
N GLN A 33 -2.79 -11.39 1.57
CA GLN A 33 -3.86 -11.12 2.54
C GLN A 33 -3.26 -10.87 3.93
N VAL A 34 -3.94 -10.04 4.73
CA VAL A 34 -3.62 -9.92 6.15
C VAL A 34 -4.13 -11.17 6.89
N PRO A 35 -3.37 -11.73 7.86
CA PRO A 35 -3.81 -12.85 8.68
C PRO A 35 -5.25 -12.74 9.19
N ASN A 36 -6.08 -13.76 8.93
CA ASN A 36 -7.49 -13.85 9.34
C ASN A 36 -8.35 -12.63 8.93
N GLY A 37 -7.97 -11.91 7.86
CA GLY A 37 -8.63 -10.67 7.49
C GLY A 37 -8.75 -10.44 6.00
N LEU A 38 -8.53 -9.21 5.58
CA LEU A 38 -8.73 -8.76 4.21
C LEU A 38 -7.69 -9.33 3.24
N ALA A 39 -8.19 -9.83 2.12
CA ALA A 39 -7.36 -10.14 0.96
C ALA A 39 -7.23 -8.93 0.05
N PHE A 40 -6.04 -8.73 -0.52
CA PHE A 40 -5.80 -7.68 -1.51
C PHE A 40 -6.75 -7.83 -2.71
N SER A 41 -7.09 -9.07 -3.07
CA SER A 41 -8.06 -9.40 -4.14
C SER A 41 -9.47 -8.84 -3.93
N GLU A 42 -9.87 -8.53 -2.70
CA GLU A 42 -11.17 -7.90 -2.42
C GLU A 42 -11.24 -6.45 -2.96
N PHE A 43 -10.08 -5.85 -3.23
CA PHE A 43 -9.92 -4.49 -3.75
C PHE A 43 -9.41 -4.48 -5.19
N ARG A 44 -9.50 -5.60 -5.91
CA ARG A 44 -9.05 -5.69 -7.31
C ARG A 44 -9.63 -4.55 -8.16
N GLY A 45 -8.73 -3.82 -8.84
CA GLY A 45 -9.07 -2.67 -9.67
C GLY A 45 -9.31 -1.37 -8.90
N TYR A 46 -8.87 -1.28 -7.64
CA TYR A 46 -8.98 -0.02 -6.88
C TYR A 46 -8.25 1.14 -7.55
N GLU A 47 -7.24 0.86 -8.37
CA GLU A 47 -6.49 1.87 -9.12
C GLU A 47 -7.38 2.68 -10.08
N ASP A 48 -8.50 2.11 -10.51
CA ASP A 48 -9.49 2.76 -11.38
C ASP A 48 -10.67 3.36 -10.61
N TRP A 49 -10.71 3.22 -9.28
CA TRP A 49 -11.81 3.76 -8.46
C TRP A 49 -11.76 5.29 -8.40
N PRO A 50 -12.92 5.97 -8.33
CA PRO A 50 -12.95 7.42 -8.19
C PRO A 50 -12.20 7.91 -6.95
N VAL A 51 -11.42 8.98 -7.13
CA VAL A 51 -10.76 9.69 -6.04
C VAL A 51 -11.79 10.26 -5.09
N ILE A 52 -11.66 9.98 -3.79
CA ILE A 52 -12.42 10.61 -2.71
C ILE A 52 -11.72 11.92 -2.33
N ALA A 53 -10.43 11.83 -1.98
CA ALA A 53 -9.63 12.94 -1.48
C ALA A 53 -8.12 12.65 -1.62
N ILE A 54 -7.31 13.66 -1.27
CA ILE A 54 -5.87 13.54 -1.07
C ILE A 54 -5.53 13.86 0.38
N SER A 55 -4.41 13.34 0.89
CA SER A 55 -3.90 13.69 2.22
C SER A 55 -2.38 13.73 2.24
N GLU A 56 -1.81 14.60 3.06
CA GLU A 56 -0.37 14.63 3.36
C GLU A 56 -0.17 14.57 4.87
N ASN A 57 0.59 13.58 5.35
CA ASN A 57 0.97 13.44 6.75
C ASN A 57 2.21 12.56 6.89
N GLY A 58 2.98 12.71 7.97
CA GLY A 58 4.13 11.83 8.24
C GLY A 58 5.19 11.80 7.14
N GLY A 59 5.31 12.86 6.34
CA GLY A 59 6.21 12.91 5.18
C GLY A 59 5.77 12.03 4.00
N LYS A 60 4.50 11.63 3.95
CA LYS A 60 3.88 10.86 2.86
C LYS A 60 2.77 11.67 2.22
N VAL A 61 2.56 11.45 0.93
CA VAL A 61 1.39 11.93 0.19
C VAL A 61 0.54 10.73 -0.21
N ALA A 62 -0.78 10.88 -0.12
CA ALA A 62 -1.70 9.80 -0.43
C ALA A 62 -2.89 10.25 -1.27
N VAL A 63 -3.36 9.33 -2.10
CA VAL A 63 -4.65 9.42 -2.79
C VAL A 63 -5.57 8.39 -2.15
N ILE A 64 -6.76 8.83 -1.79
CA ILE A 64 -7.82 7.98 -1.26
C ILE A 64 -8.85 7.80 -2.36
N VAL A 65 -9.15 6.55 -2.71
CA VAL A 65 -10.14 6.17 -3.72
C VAL A 65 -11.23 5.31 -3.10
N GLY A 66 -12.42 5.29 -3.70
CA GLY A 66 -13.56 4.52 -3.18
C GLY A 66 -14.37 3.85 -4.27
N ASN A 67 -14.90 2.67 -3.96
CA ASN A 67 -15.81 1.99 -4.88
C ASN A 67 -17.14 2.75 -5.04
N ALA A 68 -17.99 2.30 -5.97
CA ALA A 68 -19.27 2.95 -6.25
C ALA A 68 -20.13 3.15 -4.98
N ALA A 69 -20.23 2.13 -4.12
CA ALA A 69 -20.99 2.21 -2.87
C ALA A 69 -20.48 3.31 -1.93
N MET A 70 -19.16 3.44 -1.79
CA MET A 70 -18.53 4.48 -0.99
C MET A 70 -18.80 5.88 -1.57
N ILE A 71 -18.61 6.04 -2.88
CA ILE A 71 -18.82 7.33 -3.57
C ILE A 71 -20.28 7.77 -3.52
N ASP A 72 -21.23 6.84 -3.71
CA ASP A 72 -22.65 7.17 -3.66
C ASP A 72 -23.10 7.51 -2.24
N ALA A 73 -22.53 6.87 -1.21
CA ALA A 73 -22.77 7.24 0.18
C ALA A 73 -22.30 8.69 0.45
N TYR A 74 -21.09 9.04 0.04
CA TYR A 74 -20.58 10.41 0.17
C TYR A 74 -21.44 11.44 -0.56
N LYS A 75 -21.90 11.15 -1.79
CA LYS A 75 -22.82 12.03 -2.53
C LYS A 75 -24.16 12.23 -1.82
N GLN A 76 -24.61 11.25 -1.03
CA GLN A 76 -25.80 11.36 -0.19
C GLN A 76 -25.53 12.07 1.14
N GLY A 77 -24.29 12.54 1.37
CA GLY A 77 -23.86 13.24 2.57
C GLY A 77 -23.46 12.33 3.72
N VAL A 78 -23.22 11.03 3.50
CA VAL A 78 -22.69 10.13 4.54
C VAL A 78 -21.22 10.50 4.83
N PRO A 79 -20.77 10.51 6.10
CA PRO A 79 -21.54 10.26 7.32
C PRO A 79 -22.15 11.53 7.94
N ASP A 80 -21.91 12.72 7.37
CA ASP A 80 -22.36 14.00 7.93
C ASP A 80 -23.89 14.14 8.02
N ASN A 81 -24.64 13.33 7.26
CA ASN A 81 -26.10 13.20 7.33
C ASN A 81 -26.58 12.31 8.49
N GLY A 82 -25.68 11.83 9.36
CA GLY A 82 -25.97 11.01 10.53
C GLY A 82 -26.20 9.52 10.24
N LYS A 83 -26.05 9.08 8.99
CA LYS A 83 -26.15 7.65 8.61
C LYS A 83 -24.75 7.02 8.53
N PRO A 84 -24.63 5.71 8.78
CA PRO A 84 -23.40 4.97 8.52
C PRO A 84 -23.20 4.71 7.02
N PHE A 85 -21.98 4.34 6.62
CA PHE A 85 -21.72 3.81 5.30
C PHE A 85 -22.39 2.44 5.13
N PRO A 86 -22.86 2.11 3.90
CA PRO A 86 -23.50 0.82 3.65
C PRO A 86 -22.46 -0.32 3.64
N ASP A 87 -22.91 -1.53 3.99
CA ASP A 87 -22.12 -2.75 3.77
C ASP A 87 -21.68 -2.86 2.30
N GLY A 88 -20.43 -3.28 2.08
CA GLY A 88 -19.79 -3.32 0.78
C GLY A 88 -19.11 -2.01 0.35
N ALA A 89 -19.25 -0.91 1.11
CA ALA A 89 -18.45 0.30 0.89
C ALA A 89 -16.96 0.01 1.13
N LYS A 90 -16.11 0.42 0.19
CA LYS A 90 -14.66 0.14 0.19
C LYS A 90 -13.86 1.40 -0.09
N MET A 91 -12.72 1.53 0.59
CA MET A 91 -11.71 2.54 0.33
C MET A 91 -10.33 1.91 0.19
N ALA A 92 -9.55 2.43 -0.74
CA ALA A 92 -8.11 2.21 -0.80
C ALA A 92 -7.39 3.54 -0.61
N LYS A 93 -6.33 3.55 0.19
CA LYS A 93 -5.46 4.70 0.41
C LYS A 93 -4.06 4.32 -0.03
N ILE A 94 -3.56 5.01 -1.05
CA ILE A 94 -2.30 4.69 -1.72
C ILE A 94 -1.28 5.73 -1.26
N HIS A 95 -0.19 5.30 -0.62
CA HIS A 95 0.83 6.22 -0.11
C HIS A 95 2.08 6.20 -0.98
N TRP A 96 2.68 7.38 -1.16
CA TRP A 96 3.99 7.54 -1.80
C TRP A 96 4.93 8.35 -0.92
N ASN A 97 6.22 8.07 -1.09
CA ASN A 97 7.27 8.98 -0.69
C ASN A 97 7.28 10.15 -1.70
N PRO A 98 6.89 11.38 -1.30
CA PRO A 98 6.86 12.50 -2.23
C PRO A 98 8.26 12.86 -2.69
N LYS A 99 8.38 13.35 -3.92
CA LYS A 99 9.62 13.91 -4.46
C LYS A 99 9.37 15.24 -5.16
N LYS A 100 10.41 16.07 -5.24
CA LYS A 100 10.43 17.22 -6.13
C LYS A 100 10.70 16.77 -7.56
N GLN A 101 9.94 17.30 -8.51
CA GLN A 101 10.17 17.05 -9.92
C GLN A 101 11.05 18.17 -10.50
N GLU A 102 12.35 17.95 -10.45
CA GLU A 102 13.37 18.93 -10.82
C GLU A 102 13.31 19.38 -12.29
N ALA A 103 12.79 18.51 -13.17
CA ALA A 103 12.74 18.81 -14.60
C ALA A 103 11.60 19.76 -15.01
N TYR A 104 10.65 20.07 -14.10
CA TYR A 104 9.43 20.82 -14.46
C TYR A 104 9.43 22.23 -13.86
N PRO A 105 8.81 23.22 -14.55
CA PRO A 105 8.66 24.57 -14.01
C PRO A 105 8.02 24.56 -12.62
N GLY A 106 8.64 25.29 -11.69
CA GLY A 106 8.16 25.39 -10.30
C GLY A 106 8.42 24.16 -9.43
N GLN A 107 9.12 23.13 -9.93
CA GLN A 107 9.54 21.94 -9.18
C GLN A 107 8.42 21.38 -8.28
N PRO A 108 7.27 20.97 -8.86
CA PRO A 108 6.14 20.52 -8.07
C PRO A 108 6.52 19.28 -7.24
N THR A 109 5.88 19.16 -6.08
CA THR A 109 5.92 17.93 -5.30
C THR A 109 4.97 16.92 -5.95
N VAL A 110 5.48 15.73 -6.27
CA VAL A 110 4.74 14.66 -6.96
C VAL A 110 4.96 13.31 -6.27
N PRO A 111 4.13 12.30 -6.56
CA PRO A 111 4.40 10.93 -6.13
C PRO A 111 5.80 10.45 -6.57
N GLY A 112 6.55 9.88 -5.64
CA GLY A 112 7.81 9.17 -5.88
C GLY A 112 7.60 7.66 -5.78
N THR A 113 8.47 6.96 -5.06
CA THR A 113 8.32 5.52 -4.81
C THR A 113 7.08 5.26 -3.97
N GLN A 114 6.28 4.26 -4.37
CA GLN A 114 5.15 3.80 -3.57
C GLN A 114 5.64 3.27 -2.22
N HIS A 115 4.92 3.60 -1.16
CA HIS A 115 5.25 3.19 0.20
C HIS A 115 4.41 1.99 0.60
N ASP A 116 3.09 2.18 0.64
CA ASP A 116 2.13 1.14 1.00
C ASP A 116 0.79 1.38 0.29
N VAL A 117 -0.14 0.45 0.50
CA VAL A 117 -1.56 0.65 0.28
C VAL A 117 -2.34 0.14 1.49
N ASP A 118 -3.25 0.97 1.98
CA ASP A 118 -4.19 0.61 3.04
C ASP A 118 -5.58 0.40 2.46
N PHE A 119 -6.28 -0.61 2.98
CA PHE A 119 -7.64 -0.94 2.62
C PHE A 119 -8.57 -0.88 3.82
N MET A 120 -9.81 -0.48 3.57
CA MET A 120 -10.92 -0.68 4.51
C MET A 120 -12.22 -1.03 3.80
N VAL A 121 -13.02 -1.90 4.41
CA VAL A 121 -14.34 -2.33 3.89
C VAL A 121 -15.37 -2.41 5.01
N LYS A 122 -16.58 -1.92 4.73
CA LYS A 122 -17.74 -2.10 5.60
C LYS A 122 -18.32 -3.49 5.37
N ASP A 123 -18.31 -4.32 6.40
CA ASP A 123 -19.03 -5.59 6.45
C ASP A 123 -19.46 -5.81 7.91
N SER A 124 -20.68 -5.35 8.21
CA SER A 124 -21.24 -5.36 9.56
C SER A 124 -21.32 -6.74 10.19
N LYS A 125 -21.35 -7.81 9.39
CA LYS A 125 -21.41 -9.20 9.86
C LYS A 125 -20.02 -9.76 10.09
N ARG A 126 -19.11 -9.61 9.13
CA ARG A 126 -17.75 -10.15 9.20
C ARG A 126 -16.90 -9.43 10.27
N PHE A 127 -17.18 -8.15 10.49
CA PHE A 127 -16.39 -7.27 11.36
C PHE A 127 -17.23 -6.66 12.50
N ALA A 128 -18.13 -7.46 13.07
CA ALA A 128 -19.06 -7.02 14.12
C ALA A 128 -18.34 -6.52 15.40
N ASP A 129 -17.13 -7.01 15.65
CA ASP A 129 -16.31 -6.65 16.82
C ASP A 129 -15.34 -5.48 16.57
N SER A 130 -15.43 -4.84 15.40
CA SER A 130 -14.62 -3.68 15.02
C SER A 130 -15.45 -2.59 14.33
N GLY A 131 -16.67 -2.37 14.82
CA GLY A 131 -17.57 -1.32 14.32
C GLY A 131 -18.15 -1.60 12.92
N GLY A 132 -18.10 -2.86 12.47
CA GLY A 132 -18.53 -3.28 11.14
C GLY A 132 -17.51 -2.99 10.04
N TRP A 133 -16.26 -2.67 10.40
CA TRP A 133 -15.20 -2.36 9.46
C TRP A 133 -14.02 -3.31 9.60
N GLY A 134 -13.47 -3.76 8.47
CA GLY A 134 -12.19 -4.45 8.42
C GLY A 134 -11.16 -3.56 7.76
N TRP A 135 -9.91 -3.69 8.20
CA TRP A 135 -8.74 -3.00 7.66
C TRP A 135 -7.66 -3.97 7.18
N GLY A 136 -6.77 -3.48 6.34
CA GLY A 136 -5.54 -4.19 5.97
C GLY A 136 -4.53 -3.24 5.38
N ALA A 137 -3.30 -3.29 5.85
CA ALA A 137 -2.19 -2.48 5.37
C ALA A 137 -1.17 -3.37 4.64
N PHE A 138 -0.69 -2.91 3.49
CA PHE A 138 0.21 -3.67 2.63
C PHE A 138 1.41 -2.81 2.22
N GLU A 139 2.58 -3.16 2.77
CA GLU A 139 3.86 -2.52 2.45
C GLU A 139 4.31 -2.93 1.04
N TYR A 140 4.84 -1.97 0.29
CA TYR A 140 5.38 -2.18 -1.05
C TYR A 140 6.91 -2.24 -1.03
N ASP A 141 7.48 -3.28 -1.64
CA ASP A 141 8.91 -3.41 -1.87
C ASP A 141 9.23 -3.11 -3.34
N ALA A 142 9.87 -1.97 -3.57
CA ALA A 142 10.25 -1.52 -4.91
C ALA A 142 11.34 -2.37 -5.58
N ALA A 143 12.16 -3.11 -4.81
CA ALA A 143 13.20 -3.96 -5.36
C ALA A 143 12.63 -5.28 -5.90
N SER A 144 11.59 -5.81 -5.25
CA SER A 144 10.93 -7.06 -5.65
C SER A 144 9.61 -6.86 -6.41
N ASP A 145 9.12 -5.62 -6.50
CA ASP A 145 7.80 -5.28 -7.09
C ASP A 145 6.68 -6.11 -6.46
N ALA A 146 6.67 -6.15 -5.13
CA ALA A 146 5.82 -7.03 -4.35
C ALA A 146 5.19 -6.30 -3.16
N PHE A 147 4.05 -6.83 -2.73
CA PHE A 147 3.37 -6.43 -1.51
C PHE A 147 3.48 -7.51 -0.43
N ARG A 148 3.53 -7.05 0.81
CA ARG A 148 3.35 -7.90 1.99
C ARG A 148 2.44 -7.21 3.00
N PRO A 149 1.74 -7.96 3.87
CA PRO A 149 1.07 -7.35 5.01
C PRO A 149 2.08 -6.52 5.82
N ALA A 150 1.64 -5.35 6.27
CA ALA A 150 2.38 -4.59 7.26
C ALA A 150 2.55 -5.41 8.55
N THR A 151 3.47 -4.99 9.41
CA THR A 151 3.81 -5.65 10.67
C THR A 151 4.27 -4.61 11.68
N LEU A 152 4.39 -5.02 12.95
CA LEU A 152 4.92 -4.14 14.00
C LEU A 152 6.41 -3.78 13.81
N ALA A 153 7.11 -4.40 12.86
CA ALA A 153 8.48 -4.04 12.50
C ALA A 153 8.55 -2.89 11.48
N ASP A 154 7.42 -2.50 10.89
CA ASP A 154 7.33 -1.41 9.92
C ASP A 154 7.29 -0.03 10.58
N SER A 155 7.39 1.03 9.79
CA SER A 155 7.40 2.41 10.28
C SER A 155 6.40 3.28 9.51
N PRO A 156 5.28 3.69 10.14
CA PRO A 156 4.90 3.39 11.53
C PRO A 156 4.55 1.91 11.75
N PRO A 157 4.64 1.39 12.99
CA PRO A 157 4.27 0.01 13.29
C PRO A 157 2.76 -0.18 13.08
N GLN A 158 2.40 -1.23 12.34
CA GLN A 158 1.00 -1.59 12.11
C GLN A 158 0.76 -3.06 12.43
N GLU A 159 -0.34 -3.35 13.13
CA GLU A 159 -0.83 -4.73 13.27
C GLU A 159 -1.33 -5.26 11.92
N ASN A 160 -1.54 -6.56 11.82
CA ASN A 160 -1.84 -7.22 10.56
C ASN A 160 -2.98 -8.24 10.66
N ASP A 161 -3.90 -8.02 11.58
CA ASP A 161 -5.22 -8.63 11.50
C ASP A 161 -6.23 -7.62 10.90
N ALA A 162 -7.48 -8.05 10.73
CA ALA A 162 -8.53 -7.17 10.21
C ALA A 162 -8.90 -6.00 11.13
N LYS A 163 -8.36 -5.94 12.36
CA LYS A 163 -8.64 -4.91 13.37
C LYS A 163 -7.50 -3.91 13.52
N CYS A 164 -6.43 -4.02 12.72
CA CYS A 164 -5.25 -3.17 12.83
C CYS A 164 -5.58 -1.65 12.81
N GLY A 165 -6.63 -1.24 12.11
CA GLY A 165 -7.10 0.15 12.08
C GLY A 165 -8.11 0.52 13.17
N PHE A 166 -8.70 -0.44 13.88
CA PHE A 166 -9.90 -0.21 14.70
C PHE A 166 -9.64 0.77 15.86
N ALA A 167 -8.54 0.60 16.60
CA ALA A 167 -8.20 1.47 17.71
C ALA A 167 -8.01 2.93 17.26
N CYS A 168 -7.26 3.16 16.17
CA CYS A 168 -7.03 4.49 15.62
C CYS A 168 -8.30 5.12 15.06
N HIS A 169 -9.11 4.34 14.34
CA HIS A 169 -10.34 4.83 13.71
C HIS A 169 -11.50 5.04 14.70
N THR A 170 -11.43 4.47 15.91
CA THR A 170 -12.42 4.69 16.97
C THR A 170 -12.51 6.16 17.40
N VAL A 171 -11.44 6.95 17.22
CA VAL A 171 -11.44 8.40 17.47
C VAL A 171 -12.52 9.12 16.65
N VAL A 172 -12.86 8.60 15.48
CA VAL A 172 -13.92 9.13 14.60
C VAL A 172 -15.09 8.14 14.45
N GLN A 173 -15.40 7.37 15.50
CA GLN A 173 -16.57 6.48 15.50
C GLN A 173 -17.89 7.20 15.19
N ASN A 174 -17.99 8.50 15.56
CA ASN A 174 -19.14 9.35 15.25
C ASN A 174 -19.27 9.68 13.74
N ARG A 175 -18.23 9.41 12.95
CA ARG A 175 -18.20 9.50 11.49
C ARG A 175 -18.17 8.10 10.85
N ASP A 176 -18.71 7.12 11.56
CA ASP A 176 -18.68 5.71 11.18
C ASP A 176 -17.25 5.23 10.87
N TYR A 177 -16.29 5.59 11.73
CA TYR A 177 -14.89 5.17 11.66
C TYR A 177 -14.13 5.65 10.40
N VAL A 178 -14.64 6.65 9.66
CA VAL A 178 -13.98 7.17 8.44
C VAL A 178 -13.50 8.60 8.67
N PHE A 179 -12.17 8.80 8.57
CA PHE A 179 -11.56 10.13 8.64
C PHE A 179 -11.76 10.95 7.37
N THR A 180 -11.78 10.29 6.21
CA THR A 180 -11.72 10.98 4.92
C THR A 180 -12.99 11.76 4.65
N GLU A 181 -12.82 13.05 4.37
CA GLU A 181 -13.89 13.95 3.93
C GLU A 181 -14.04 13.91 2.40
N TYR A 182 -15.26 14.06 1.92
CA TYR A 182 -15.54 14.16 0.50
C TYR A 182 -15.63 15.63 0.09
N GLY A 183 -14.50 16.16 -0.38
CA GLY A 183 -14.41 17.54 -0.82
C GLY A 183 -15.33 17.84 -2.02
N LYS A 184 -15.88 19.07 -2.04
CA LYS A 184 -16.63 19.58 -3.19
C LYS A 184 -15.73 19.65 -4.41
N ARG A 185 -16.23 19.18 -5.55
CA ARG A 185 -15.56 19.17 -6.84
C ARG A 185 -16.57 19.14 -7.97
#